data_AF-A0AAN9YAC4-F1
#
_entry.id   AF-A0AAN9YAC4-F1
#
_cell.length_a   1.000
_cell.length_b   1.000
_cell.length_c   1.000
_cell.angle_alpha   90.00
_cell.angle_beta   90.00
_cell.angle_gamma   90.00
#
_symmetry.space_group_name_H-M   'P 1'
#
loop_
_entity.id
_entity.type
_entity.pdbx_description
1 polymer ?
#
loop_
_entity_poly.entity_id
_entity_poly.type
_entity_poly.pdbx_seq_one_letter_code
_entity_poly.pdbx_strand_id
1 'polypeptide(L)'
;MNSPVHHSAFPLSTSPYCRKKEPLDMLCEKINGDASLYSMFRTDAKPVPCPFKGGPPFTFTYNRGSGECKSPVSKSDSCTDDSRMLLRYQACPDVHNSEATVEELTCLAWWKDGSMKYMVGKLEHKMTSSDEDRYRCFVWNNSPDNRVYNVAQSGDATCNGLPSATEGSRTMRLTQGK
;
A
#
# COMPACT_ATOMS: atom_id res chain seq x y z
N MET A 1 11.10 -16.69 4.18
CA MET A 1 11.39 -15.78 3.04
C MET A 1 11.54 -14.39 3.62
N ASN A 2 12.78 -13.91 3.69
CA ASN A 2 13.10 -12.61 4.29
C ASN A 2 12.52 -11.48 3.44
N SER A 3 11.84 -10.52 4.08
CA SER A 3 11.31 -9.31 3.44
C SER A 3 12.46 -8.50 2.83
N PRO A 4 12.39 -8.03 1.59
CA PRO A 4 13.49 -7.30 0.93
C PRO A 4 13.78 -5.90 1.50
N VAL A 5 13.17 -5.48 2.63
CA VAL A 5 12.75 -4.07 2.79
C VAL A 5 13.17 -3.37 4.08
N HIS A 6 13.87 -4.02 5.01
CA HIS A 6 14.32 -3.30 6.21
C HIS A 6 15.20 -2.06 5.91
N HIS A 7 15.66 -1.87 4.66
CA HIS A 7 16.42 -0.70 4.20
C HIS A 7 15.63 0.43 3.53
N SER A 8 14.34 0.25 3.20
CA SER A 8 13.58 1.25 2.42
C SER A 8 12.47 1.93 3.21
N ALA A 9 12.05 1.35 4.34
CA ALA A 9 11.06 1.92 5.25
C ALA A 9 11.64 2.01 6.67
N PHE A 10 11.47 3.15 7.34
CA PHE A 10 12.05 3.42 8.66
C PHE A 10 11.04 4.13 9.58
N PRO A 11 11.00 3.78 10.87
CA PRO A 11 10.22 4.53 11.85
C PRO A 11 10.89 5.87 12.17
N LEU A 12 10.10 6.93 12.25
CA LEU A 12 10.53 8.28 12.65
C LEU A 12 9.71 8.73 13.85
N SER A 13 10.38 9.17 14.91
CA SER A 13 9.76 9.89 16.03
C SER A 13 10.06 11.39 15.88
N THR A 14 9.04 12.24 16.05
CA THR A 14 9.19 13.70 15.96
C THR A 14 9.08 14.34 17.34
N SER A 15 9.96 15.31 17.64
CA SER A 15 9.86 16.15 18.83
C SER A 15 9.58 17.60 18.42
N PRO A 16 8.68 18.34 19.10
CA PRO A 16 8.38 19.73 18.77
C PRO A 16 9.52 20.70 19.11
N TYR A 17 10.59 20.23 19.76
CA TYR A 17 11.73 21.07 20.17
C TYR A 17 12.99 20.71 19.40
N CYS A 18 13.61 21.70 18.76
CA CYS A 18 14.97 21.56 18.20
C CYS A 18 15.99 21.42 19.34
N ARG A 19 16.48 20.20 19.58
CA ARG A 19 17.54 19.94 20.56
C ARG A 19 18.92 19.96 19.90
N LYS A 20 19.95 20.31 20.67
CA LYS A 20 21.34 20.13 20.24
C LYS A 20 21.58 18.64 19.97
N LYS A 21 22.42 18.36 18.98
CA LYS A 21 22.76 17.00 18.55
C LYS A 21 23.41 16.26 19.74
N GLU A 22 22.68 15.33 20.33
CA GLU A 22 23.17 14.44 21.37
C GLU A 22 23.78 13.18 20.76
N PRO A 23 24.63 12.46 21.50
CA PRO A 23 25.12 11.16 21.06
C PRO A 23 23.96 10.16 20.90
N LEU A 24 24.16 9.18 20.01
CA LEU A 24 23.09 8.30 19.50
C LEU A 24 22.42 7.47 20.60
N ASP A 25 23.20 7.01 21.57
CA ASP A 25 22.78 6.27 22.75
C ASP A 25 21.72 7.04 23.54
N MET A 26 21.97 8.32 23.83
CA MET A 26 21.03 9.19 24.55
C MET A 26 19.78 9.55 23.74
N LEU A 27 19.86 9.54 22.41
CA LEU A 27 18.70 9.74 21.55
C LEU A 27 17.78 8.52 21.53
N CYS A 28 18.35 7.31 21.52
CA CYS A 28 17.59 6.07 21.58
C CYS A 28 16.83 5.90 22.89
N GLU A 29 17.42 6.28 24.03
CA GLU A 29 16.74 6.25 25.35
C GLU A 29 15.52 7.19 25.43
N LYS A 30 15.43 8.17 24.52
CA LYS A 30 14.32 9.14 24.50
C LYS A 30 13.14 8.70 23.64
N ILE A 31 13.29 7.63 22.87
CA ILE A 31 12.18 7.02 22.13
C ILE A 31 11.47 6.10 23.10
N ASN A 32 10.47 6.62 23.80
CA ASN A 32 9.63 5.80 24.67
C ASN A 32 8.91 4.73 23.83
N GLY A 33 8.64 3.56 24.43
CA GLY A 33 7.95 2.46 23.74
C GLY A 33 6.52 2.79 23.28
N ASP A 34 5.92 3.86 23.82
CA ASP A 34 4.60 4.39 23.47
C ASP A 34 4.66 5.60 22.51
N ALA A 35 5.85 6.00 22.06
CA ALA A 35 6.00 7.14 21.16
C ALA A 35 5.27 6.90 19.83
N SER A 36 4.54 7.90 19.34
CA SER A 36 3.96 7.85 18.00
C SER A 36 5.06 7.85 16.94
N LEU A 37 5.10 6.80 16.13
CA LEU A 37 6.08 6.61 15.06
C LEU A 37 5.43 6.83 13.69
N TYR A 38 6.12 7.58 12.85
CA TYR A 38 5.77 7.75 11.45
C TYR A 38 6.56 6.75 10.60
N SER A 39 5.89 6.11 9.64
CA SER A 39 6.58 5.27 8.65
C SER A 39 7.11 6.15 7.52
N MET A 40 8.42 6.28 7.44
CA MET A 40 9.13 7.00 6.37
C MET A 40 9.61 6.01 5.31
N PHE A 41 9.60 6.40 4.05
CA PHE A 41 10.21 5.64 2.97
C PHE A 41 11.01 6.54 2.03
N ARG A 42 11.94 5.95 1.29
CA ARG A 42 12.73 6.67 0.29
C ARG A 42 11.90 6.93 -0.97
N THR A 43 11.84 8.18 -1.42
CA THR A 43 11.18 8.55 -2.68
C THR A 43 11.89 8.01 -3.92
N ASP A 44 13.19 7.72 -3.81
CA ASP A 44 14.04 7.13 -4.85
C ASP A 44 14.30 5.63 -4.63
N ALA A 45 13.45 4.96 -3.85
CA ALA A 45 13.60 3.53 -3.60
C ALA A 45 13.57 2.72 -4.90
N LYS A 46 14.48 1.75 -5.02
CA LYS A 46 14.46 0.80 -6.13
C LYS A 46 13.19 -0.05 -6.03
N PRO A 47 12.42 -0.24 -7.13
CA PRO A 47 11.26 -1.12 -7.12
C PRO A 47 11.60 -2.53 -6.64
N VAL A 48 10.68 -3.15 -5.93
CA VAL A 48 10.79 -4.53 -5.42
C VAL A 48 9.59 -5.35 -5.88
N PRO A 49 9.72 -6.68 -6.02
CA PRO A 49 8.60 -7.53 -6.40
C PRO A 49 7.40 -7.36 -5.48
N CYS A 50 6.21 -7.24 -6.06
CA CYS A 50 4.98 -7.08 -5.28
C CYS A 50 4.67 -8.33 -4.44
N PRO A 51 4.12 -8.20 -3.21
CA PRO A 51 4.00 -9.32 -2.26
C PRO A 51 2.77 -10.22 -2.48
N PHE A 52 2.27 -10.31 -3.72
CA PHE A 52 1.12 -11.14 -4.10
C PHE A 52 1.62 -12.42 -4.77
N LYS A 53 1.48 -13.56 -4.09
CA LYS A 53 1.97 -14.84 -4.62
C LYS A 53 1.24 -15.22 -5.90
N GLY A 54 2.00 -15.79 -6.83
CA GLY A 54 1.51 -16.17 -8.16
C GLY A 54 1.35 -14.99 -9.12
N GLY A 55 1.38 -13.74 -8.63
CA GLY A 55 1.29 -12.54 -9.45
C GLY A 55 -0.04 -12.39 -10.21
N PRO A 56 -0.25 -11.26 -10.90
CA PRO A 56 -1.35 -11.13 -11.83
C PRO A 56 -1.27 -12.19 -12.95
N PRO A 57 -2.39 -12.54 -13.59
CA PRO A 57 -3.64 -11.79 -13.60
C PRO A 57 -4.53 -12.05 -12.38
N PHE A 58 -5.10 -10.96 -11.83
CA PHE A 58 -6.17 -11.04 -10.84
C PHE A 58 -7.44 -10.42 -11.38
N THR A 59 -8.59 -10.91 -10.91
CA THR A 59 -9.84 -10.14 -10.95
C THR A 59 -10.02 -9.46 -9.60
N PHE A 60 -10.61 -8.28 -9.56
CA PHE A 60 -10.86 -7.62 -8.29
C PHE A 60 -12.16 -6.81 -8.23
N THR A 61 -12.71 -6.73 -7.02
CA THR A 61 -13.74 -5.76 -6.63
C THR A 61 -13.09 -4.68 -5.78
N TYR A 62 -13.69 -3.50 -5.73
CA TYR A 62 -13.15 -2.39 -4.96
C TYR A 62 -14.25 -1.52 -4.34
N ASN A 63 -13.90 -0.79 -3.28
CA ASN A 63 -14.78 0.18 -2.63
C ASN A 63 -13.99 1.46 -2.34
N ARG A 64 -14.60 2.62 -2.62
CA ARG A 64 -14.05 3.98 -2.39
C ARG A 64 -14.84 4.77 -1.34
N GLY A 65 -15.58 4.08 -0.47
CA GLY A 65 -16.43 4.69 0.56
C GLY A 65 -17.90 4.90 0.14
N SER A 66 -18.25 4.62 -1.11
CA SER A 66 -19.61 4.81 -1.65
C SER A 66 -20.33 3.50 -2.01
N GLY A 67 -19.78 2.36 -1.57
CA GLY A 67 -20.29 1.02 -1.89
C GLY A 67 -19.28 0.19 -2.68
N GLU A 68 -19.47 -1.13 -2.65
CA GLU A 68 -18.57 -2.07 -3.32
C GLU A 68 -18.93 -2.20 -4.81
N CYS A 69 -17.99 -1.86 -5.69
CA CYS A 69 -18.08 -2.06 -7.13
C CYS A 69 -17.72 -3.51 -7.50
N LYS A 70 -18.75 -4.29 -7.86
CA LYS A 70 -18.67 -5.73 -8.16
C LYS A 70 -18.87 -6.10 -9.63
N SER A 71 -19.65 -5.31 -10.37
CA SER A 71 -20.04 -5.61 -11.73
C SER A 71 -20.09 -4.32 -12.58
N PRO A 72 -19.32 -4.23 -13.67
CA PRO A 72 -18.39 -5.25 -14.18
C PRO A 72 -17.17 -5.42 -13.26
N VAL A 73 -16.59 -6.64 -13.26
CA VAL A 73 -15.41 -6.94 -12.44
C VAL A 73 -14.18 -6.24 -13.01
N SER A 74 -13.36 -5.67 -12.12
CA SER A 74 -12.10 -5.04 -12.50
C SER A 74 -11.00 -6.11 -12.64
N LYS A 75 -9.92 -5.78 -13.35
CA LYS A 75 -8.82 -6.72 -13.63
C LYS A 75 -7.49 -6.10 -13.33
N SER A 76 -6.56 -6.89 -12.82
CA SER A 76 -5.16 -6.51 -12.77
C SER A 76 -4.33 -7.43 -13.63
N ASP A 77 -3.41 -6.81 -14.37
CA ASP A 77 -2.50 -7.47 -15.29
C ASP A 77 -1.06 -7.32 -14.80
N SER A 78 -0.22 -8.26 -15.19
CA SER A 78 1.21 -8.20 -14.92
C SER A 78 1.86 -7.26 -15.93
N CYS A 79 2.86 -6.52 -15.46
CA CYS A 79 3.80 -5.84 -16.34
C CYS A 79 4.95 -6.80 -16.71
N THR A 80 5.83 -6.36 -17.61
CA THR A 80 7.10 -7.06 -17.90
C THR A 80 8.00 -7.21 -16.66
N ASP A 81 7.78 -6.37 -15.64
CA ASP A 81 8.51 -6.30 -14.38
C ASP A 81 7.58 -6.74 -13.23
N ASP A 82 8.05 -7.65 -12.37
CA ASP A 82 7.30 -8.21 -11.24
C ASP A 82 7.13 -7.25 -10.06
N SER A 83 7.81 -6.11 -10.10
CA SER A 83 7.62 -4.97 -9.20
C SER A 83 6.42 -4.10 -9.59
N ARG A 84 5.78 -4.36 -10.73
CA ARG A 84 4.69 -3.53 -11.26
C ARG A 84 3.43 -4.33 -11.55
N MET A 85 2.29 -3.70 -11.32
CA MET A 85 0.98 -4.26 -11.63
C MET A 85 0.09 -3.17 -12.22
N LEU A 86 -0.60 -3.49 -13.31
CA LEU A 86 -1.61 -2.61 -13.91
C LEU A 86 -2.97 -2.91 -13.31
N LEU A 87 -3.60 -1.90 -12.71
CA LEU A 87 -4.95 -1.98 -12.15
C LEU A 87 -5.94 -1.34 -13.13
N ARG A 88 -6.81 -2.15 -13.75
CA ARG A 88 -7.84 -1.70 -14.68
C ARG A 88 -9.20 -1.69 -13.98
N TYR A 89 -9.57 -0.53 -13.47
CA TYR A 89 -10.86 -0.31 -12.81
C TYR A 89 -11.99 -0.22 -13.83
N GLN A 90 -13.12 -0.78 -13.46
CA GLN A 90 -14.39 -0.64 -14.16
C GLN A 90 -15.31 0.27 -13.36
N ALA A 91 -16.12 1.10 -14.04
CA ALA A 91 -17.21 1.80 -13.39
C ALA A 91 -18.41 0.85 -13.22
N CYS A 92 -18.97 0.78 -12.02
CA CYS A 92 -20.15 -0.04 -11.74
C CYS A 92 -21.42 0.80 -11.86
N PRO A 93 -22.50 0.26 -12.46
CA PRO A 93 -23.82 0.87 -12.35
C PRO A 93 -24.20 1.05 -10.88
N ASP A 94 -24.85 2.18 -10.57
CA ASP A 94 -25.42 2.48 -9.25
C ASP A 94 -24.43 2.57 -8.07
N VAL A 95 -23.12 2.56 -8.34
CA VAL A 95 -22.08 2.84 -7.32
C VAL A 95 -21.49 4.21 -7.59
N HIS A 96 -21.83 5.16 -6.73
CA HIS A 96 -21.31 6.52 -6.81
C HIS A 96 -19.77 6.52 -6.67
N ASN A 97 -19.08 7.43 -7.37
CA ASN A 97 -17.61 7.51 -7.41
C ASN A 97 -16.89 6.25 -7.95
N SER A 98 -17.61 5.30 -8.57
CA SER A 98 -16.99 4.26 -9.38
C SER A 98 -16.60 4.86 -10.74
N GLU A 99 -15.37 4.58 -11.19
CA GLU A 99 -14.81 5.18 -12.40
C GLU A 99 -14.00 4.15 -13.16
N ALA A 100 -14.11 4.18 -14.48
CA ALA A 100 -13.27 3.38 -15.36
C ALA A 100 -11.93 4.10 -15.56
N THR A 101 -10.87 3.57 -14.96
CA THR A 101 -9.53 4.14 -15.03
C THR A 101 -8.47 3.05 -15.01
N VAL A 102 -7.26 3.40 -15.41
CA VAL A 102 -6.09 2.52 -15.33
C VAL A 102 -5.04 3.19 -14.47
N GLU A 103 -4.58 2.48 -13.45
CA GLU A 103 -3.52 2.92 -12.54
C GLU A 103 -2.36 1.91 -12.64
N GLU A 104 -1.12 2.39 -12.73
CA GLU A 104 0.07 1.54 -12.61
C GLU A 104 0.58 1.60 -11.17
N LEU A 105 0.59 0.46 -10.48
CA LEU A 105 1.17 0.31 -9.16
C LEU A 105 2.59 -0.21 -9.28
N THR A 106 3.56 0.58 -8.81
CA THR A 106 4.95 0.14 -8.62
C THR A 106 5.20 -0.12 -7.13
N CYS A 107 5.54 -1.35 -6.78
CA CYS A 107 5.86 -1.75 -5.42
C CYS A 107 7.28 -1.30 -5.06
N LEU A 108 7.44 -0.59 -3.94
CA LEU A 108 8.73 -0.04 -3.50
C LEU A 108 9.27 -0.72 -2.25
N ALA A 109 8.34 -1.15 -1.39
CA ALA A 109 8.65 -1.70 -0.09
C ALA A 109 7.47 -2.55 0.39
N TRP A 110 7.75 -3.63 1.12
CA TRP A 110 6.78 -4.37 1.89
C TRP A 110 7.43 -5.08 3.07
N TRP A 111 6.72 -5.14 4.19
CA TRP A 111 7.16 -5.77 5.43
C TRP A 111 5.99 -6.42 6.14
N LYS A 112 6.32 -7.22 7.14
CA LYS A 112 5.37 -7.84 8.05
C LYS A 112 5.70 -7.37 9.45
N ASP A 113 4.70 -6.90 10.17
CA ASP A 113 4.79 -6.53 11.58
C ASP A 113 3.66 -7.22 12.35
N GLY A 114 4.01 -8.10 13.28
CA GLY A 114 3.06 -8.99 13.95
C GLY A 114 2.22 -9.82 12.97
N SER A 115 0.90 -9.65 13.02
CA SER A 115 -0.07 -10.30 12.12
C SER A 115 -0.35 -9.48 10.85
N MET A 116 0.05 -8.21 10.83
CA MET A 116 -0.23 -7.27 9.75
C MET A 116 0.88 -7.30 8.70
N LYS A 117 0.51 -7.00 7.45
CA LYS A 117 1.44 -6.92 6.33
C LYS A 117 1.23 -5.60 5.62
N TYR A 118 2.32 -4.89 5.39
CA TYR A 118 2.32 -3.50 4.93
C TYR A 118 3.19 -3.37 3.70
N MET A 119 2.73 -2.60 2.71
CA MET A 119 3.54 -2.25 1.54
C MET A 119 3.38 -0.78 1.23
N VAL A 120 4.42 -0.23 0.61
CA VAL A 120 4.40 1.10 0.02
C VAL A 120 4.51 0.92 -1.47
N GLY A 121 3.63 1.61 -2.20
CA GLY A 121 3.62 1.62 -3.64
C GLY A 121 3.43 3.02 -4.18
N LYS A 122 3.94 3.20 -5.40
CA LYS A 122 3.71 4.39 -6.21
C LYS A 122 2.59 4.09 -7.20
N LEU A 123 1.53 4.88 -7.17
CA LEU A 123 0.45 4.87 -8.15
C LEU A 123 0.67 5.96 -9.18
N GLU A 124 0.68 5.57 -10.44
CA GLU A 124 0.67 6.49 -11.58
C GLU A 124 -0.67 6.40 -12.30
N HIS A 125 -1.33 7.52 -12.50
CA HIS A 125 -2.49 7.65 -13.38
C HIS A 125 -2.40 8.94 -14.20
N LYS A 126 -3.23 9.07 -15.25
CA LYS A 126 -3.17 10.20 -16.19
C LYS A 126 -3.33 11.60 -15.56
N MET A 127 -3.80 11.70 -14.31
CA MET A 127 -4.06 12.96 -13.62
C MET A 127 -3.13 13.19 -12.40
N THR A 128 -2.11 12.37 -12.17
CA THR A 128 -1.24 12.52 -10.99
C THR A 128 -0.15 13.56 -11.21
N SER A 129 -0.27 14.72 -10.55
CA SER A 129 0.66 15.85 -10.72
C SER A 129 1.69 15.98 -9.60
N SER A 130 1.38 15.55 -8.36
CA SER A 130 2.26 15.69 -7.19
C SER A 130 2.69 14.34 -6.61
N ASP A 131 3.79 14.33 -5.84
CA ASP A 131 4.28 13.12 -5.16
C ASP A 131 3.36 12.68 -4.01
N GLU A 132 2.69 13.61 -3.32
CA GLU A 132 1.67 13.30 -2.30
C GLU A 132 0.52 12.47 -2.87
N ASP A 133 0.19 12.69 -4.15
CA ASP A 133 -0.86 11.95 -4.84
C ASP A 133 -0.38 10.54 -5.26
N ARG A 134 0.92 10.40 -5.57
CA ARG A 134 1.52 9.18 -6.12
C ARG A 134 1.79 8.12 -5.08
N TYR A 135 2.31 8.47 -3.91
CA TYR A 135 2.71 7.47 -2.92
C TYR A 135 1.55 7.06 -2.04
N ARG A 136 1.39 5.74 -1.86
CA ARG A 136 0.34 5.16 -1.02
C ARG A 136 0.88 4.01 -0.22
N CYS A 137 0.38 3.90 0.99
CA CYS A 137 0.61 2.75 1.84
C CYS A 137 -0.56 1.79 1.69
N PHE A 138 -0.29 0.51 1.88
CA PHE A 138 -1.28 -0.53 1.77
C PHE A 138 -1.10 -1.55 2.88
N VAL A 139 -2.21 -2.07 3.38
CA VAL A 139 -2.25 -3.22 4.28
C VAL A 139 -2.93 -4.35 3.54
N TRP A 140 -2.34 -5.55 3.59
CA TRP A 140 -2.98 -6.71 2.97
C TRP A 140 -2.99 -7.94 3.87
N ASN A 141 -3.96 -8.79 3.61
CA ASN A 141 -3.97 -10.16 4.08
C ASN A 141 -4.31 -11.08 2.92
N ASN A 142 -4.13 -12.38 3.12
CA ASN A 142 -4.42 -13.37 2.12
C ASN A 142 -5.09 -14.59 2.74
N SER A 143 -5.91 -15.28 1.96
CA SER A 143 -6.46 -16.58 2.32
C SER A 143 -5.35 -17.62 2.51
N PRO A 144 -5.60 -18.72 3.25
CA PRO A 144 -4.60 -19.77 3.48
C PRO A 144 -4.02 -20.36 2.18
N ASP A 145 -4.82 -20.47 1.14
CA ASP A 145 -4.45 -20.95 -0.19
C ASP A 145 -3.77 -19.89 -1.08
N ASN A 146 -3.62 -18.65 -0.59
CA ASN A 146 -3.05 -17.51 -1.32
C ASN A 146 -3.79 -17.18 -2.64
N ARG A 147 -5.08 -17.49 -2.74
CA ARG A 147 -5.90 -17.18 -3.93
C ARG A 147 -6.70 -15.89 -3.82
N VAL A 148 -6.98 -15.45 -2.60
CA VAL A 148 -7.72 -14.22 -2.32
C VAL A 148 -6.85 -13.30 -1.48
N TYR A 149 -6.75 -12.05 -1.89
CA TYR A 149 -6.04 -11.00 -1.19
C TYR A 149 -7.00 -9.86 -0.88
N ASN A 150 -7.16 -9.52 0.40
CA ASN A 150 -7.80 -8.25 0.76
C ASN A 150 -6.70 -7.22 0.91
N VAL A 151 -6.91 -6.04 0.34
CA VAL A 151 -5.94 -4.95 0.30
C VAL A 151 -6.66 -3.66 0.65
N ALA A 152 -6.18 -2.94 1.66
CA ALA A 152 -6.61 -1.58 1.97
C ALA A 152 -5.51 -0.60 1.57
N GLN A 153 -5.90 0.58 1.09
CA GLN A 153 -5.03 1.66 0.63
C GLN A 153 -5.28 2.93 1.46
N SER A 154 -4.21 3.66 1.79
CA SER A 154 -4.26 4.91 2.54
C SER A 154 -4.85 6.07 1.73
N GLY A 155 -5.42 7.06 2.43
CA GLY A 155 -6.01 8.27 1.86
C GLY A 155 -4.98 9.31 1.38
N ASP A 156 -3.73 9.16 1.80
CA ASP A 156 -2.60 9.99 1.41
C ASP A 156 -1.28 9.19 1.53
N ALA A 157 -0.14 9.87 1.39
CA ALA A 157 1.19 9.28 1.54
C ALA A 157 1.58 8.97 3.00
N THR A 158 0.79 9.42 3.99
CA THR A 158 1.01 9.08 5.39
C THR A 158 0.45 7.68 5.62
N CYS A 159 1.29 6.73 6.02
CA CYS A 159 0.83 5.36 6.32
C CYS A 159 -0.04 5.27 7.59
N ASN A 160 -0.54 6.40 8.08
CA ASN A 160 -1.38 6.51 9.26
C ASN A 160 -2.84 6.32 8.83
N GLY A 161 -3.62 5.51 9.57
CA GLY A 161 -5.04 5.29 9.27
C GLY A 161 -5.37 4.06 8.43
N LEU A 162 -4.49 3.06 8.39
CA LEU A 162 -4.78 1.72 7.87
C LEU A 162 -4.82 0.68 9.00
N PRO A 163 -5.95 0.54 9.72
CA PRO A 163 -6.05 -0.39 10.84
C PRO A 163 -6.16 -1.85 10.40
N SER A 164 -6.59 -2.13 9.17
CA SER A 164 -6.72 -3.49 8.65
C SER A 164 -6.73 -3.54 7.13
N ALA A 165 -6.62 -4.75 6.55
CA ALA A 165 -6.72 -4.96 5.11
C ALA A 165 -8.14 -4.75 4.52
N THR A 166 -9.13 -4.48 5.37
CA THR A 166 -10.54 -4.26 4.99
C THR A 166 -11.04 -2.86 5.32
N GLU A 167 -10.17 -1.99 5.82
CA GLU A 167 -10.51 -0.64 6.24
C GLU A 167 -9.42 0.34 5.79
N GLY A 168 -9.83 1.34 5.00
CA GLY A 168 -8.95 2.34 4.41
C GLY A 168 -9.72 3.23 3.45
N SER A 169 -9.03 4.18 2.79
CA SER A 169 -9.63 5.08 1.81
C SER A 169 -10.15 4.33 0.58
N ARG A 170 -9.43 3.29 0.17
CA ARG A 170 -9.87 2.34 -0.86
C ARG A 170 -9.58 0.94 -0.39
N THR A 171 -10.55 0.04 -0.54
CA THR A 171 -10.36 -1.39 -0.27
C THR A 171 -10.58 -2.18 -1.54
N MET A 172 -9.82 -3.25 -1.69
CA MET A 172 -9.81 -4.11 -2.87
C MET A 172 -9.78 -5.57 -2.44
N ARG A 173 -10.46 -6.41 -3.19
CA ARG A 173 -10.41 -7.86 -3.02
C ARG A 173 -9.93 -8.50 -4.31
N LEU A 174 -8.63 -8.81 -4.37
CA LEU A 174 -8.01 -9.48 -5.50
C LEU A 174 -8.29 -10.99 -5.40
N THR A 175 -8.66 -11.59 -6.52
CA THR A 175 -8.89 -13.04 -6.65
C THR A 175 -8.10 -13.53 -7.84
N GLN A 176 -7.26 -14.54 -7.61
CA GLN A 176 -6.53 -15.21 -8.68
C GLN A 176 -7.48 -16.10 -9.48
N GLY A 177 -7.41 -15.99 -10.81
CA GLY A 177 -8.09 -16.92 -11.70
C GLY A 177 -7.59 -18.35 -11.48
N LYS A 178 -8.48 -19.33 -11.65
CA LYS A 178 -8.07 -20.74 -11.68
C LYS A 178 -7.24 -21.04 -12.92
#